data_AF-A0A2V9D1D7-F1
#
_entry.id   AF-A0A2V9D1D7-F1
#
_cell.length_a   1.000
_cell.length_b   1.000
_cell.length_c   1.000
_cell.angle_alpha   90.00
_cell.angle_beta   90.00
_cell.angle_gamma   90.00
#
_symmetry.space_group_name_H-M   'P 1'
#
loop_
_entity.id
_entity.type
_entity.pdbx_description
1 polymer ?
#
loop_
_entity_poly.entity_id
_entity_poly.type
_entity_poly.pdbx_seq_one_letter_code
_entity_poly.pdbx_strand_id
1 'polypeptide(L)'
;SRKLDGSDAANTNGTFNIWRVNADGTGLTPLTNATASGAHSLYPQWSPDGSKIVFHSSRKLDGSDALNTNGTFNIWRVNADGTGLTPLTNATASGADSFYPQFSH
;
A
#
# COMPACT_ATOMS: atom_id res chain seq x y z
N SER A 1 -4.48 -0.39 13.11
CA SER A 1 -3.48 0.29 12.26
C SER A 1 -2.49 1.03 13.16
N ARG A 2 -1.26 1.34 12.70
CA ARG A 2 -0.21 2.03 13.48
C ARG A 2 0.04 3.44 12.93
N LYS A 3 0.46 4.39 13.78
CA LYS A 3 1.02 5.68 13.34
C LYS A 3 2.28 5.50 12.48
N LEU A 4 2.48 6.41 11.51
CA LEU A 4 3.62 6.37 10.58
C LEU A 4 4.98 6.71 11.24
N ASP A 5 4.96 7.25 12.46
CA ASP A 5 6.17 7.49 13.27
C ASP A 5 6.74 6.20 13.90
N GLY A 6 6.08 5.05 13.72
CA GLY A 6 6.52 3.76 14.24
C GLY A 6 6.11 3.50 15.69
N SER A 7 5.49 4.47 16.38
CA SER A 7 4.96 4.27 17.74
C SER A 7 3.79 3.27 17.74
N ASP A 8 3.57 2.56 18.84
CA ASP A 8 2.46 1.59 18.99
C ASP A 8 1.07 2.23 19.11
N ALA A 9 0.96 3.54 18.91
CA ALA A 9 -0.32 4.23 18.88
C ALA A 9 -1.08 3.93 17.57
N ALA A 10 -2.40 3.83 17.68
CA ALA A 10 -3.26 3.74 16.51
C ALA A 10 -3.16 5.02 15.64
N ASN A 11 -3.22 4.87 14.31
CA ASN A 11 -3.49 6.04 13.47
C ASN A 11 -4.98 6.40 13.54
N THR A 12 -5.27 7.70 13.51
CA THR A 12 -6.62 8.23 13.77
C THR A 12 -7.65 7.87 12.71
N ASN A 13 -7.20 7.56 11.50
CA ASN A 13 -8.07 7.29 10.35
C ASN A 13 -8.29 5.80 10.06
N GLY A 14 -7.68 4.90 10.86
CA GLY A 14 -7.83 3.45 10.71
C GLY A 14 -7.14 2.87 9.47
N THR A 15 -6.31 3.64 8.77
CA THR A 15 -5.73 3.27 7.47
C THR A 15 -4.62 2.24 7.63
N PHE A 16 -4.59 1.24 6.76
CA PHE A 16 -3.57 0.19 6.79
C PHE A 16 -2.42 0.55 5.86
N ASN A 17 -1.20 0.39 6.35
CA ASN A 17 0.02 0.64 5.61
C ASN A 17 0.89 -0.62 5.65
N ILE A 18 1.77 -0.74 4.67
CA ILE A 18 2.77 -1.79 4.60
C ILE A 18 4.02 -1.30 5.33
N TRP A 19 4.57 -2.17 6.18
CA TRP A 19 5.76 -1.90 6.98
C TRP A 19 6.81 -2.95 6.72
N ARG A 20 8.07 -2.53 6.79
CA ARG A 20 9.24 -3.40 6.77
C ARG A 20 9.88 -3.42 8.15
N VAL A 21 10.36 -4.59 8.55
CA VAL A 21 11.12 -4.80 9.78
C VAL A 21 12.27 -5.75 9.45
N ASN A 22 13.40 -5.58 10.12
CA ASN A 22 14.49 -6.53 10.07
C ASN A 22 14.06 -7.86 10.71
N ALA A 23 14.73 -8.96 10.35
CA ALA A 23 14.42 -10.29 10.89
C ALA A 23 14.61 -10.38 12.42
N ASP A 24 15.45 -9.51 12.98
CA ASP A 24 15.68 -9.37 14.43
C ASP A 24 14.62 -8.50 15.14
N GLY A 25 13.62 -8.00 14.41
CA GLY A 25 12.57 -7.12 14.94
C GLY A 25 12.93 -5.63 14.98
N THR A 26 14.14 -5.24 14.57
CA THR A 26 14.56 -3.83 14.52
C THR A 26 14.24 -3.16 13.18
N GLY A 27 14.50 -1.85 13.05
CA GLY A 27 14.43 -1.17 11.75
C GLY A 27 13.02 -1.01 11.17
N LEU A 28 12.00 -0.92 12.04
CA LEU A 28 10.62 -0.71 11.61
C LEU A 28 10.49 0.55 10.76
N THR A 29 10.14 0.37 9.49
CA THR A 29 10.06 1.45 8.49
C THR A 29 8.78 1.33 7.68
N PRO A 30 7.96 2.39 7.53
CA PRO A 30 6.79 2.34 6.67
C PRO A 30 7.22 2.35 5.21
N LEU A 31 6.65 1.46 4.39
CA LEU A 31 6.85 1.43 2.93
C LEU A 31 5.71 2.11 2.17
N THR A 32 4.56 2.26 2.81
CA THR A 32 3.47 3.12 2.34
C THR A 32 3.10 4.11 3.45
N ASN A 33 2.62 5.28 3.05
CA ASN A 33 2.37 6.41 3.95
C ASN A 33 0.92 6.92 3.87
N ALA A 34 -0.03 6.03 3.62
CA ALA A 34 -1.45 6.32 3.55
C ALA A 34 -1.99 6.91 4.86
N THR A 35 -2.59 8.10 4.78
CA THR A 35 -3.16 8.81 5.92
C THR A 35 -4.68 8.95 5.85
N ALA A 36 -5.29 8.96 4.67
CA ALA A 36 -6.75 9.14 4.55
C ALA A 36 -7.52 7.87 4.94
N SER A 37 -8.69 8.04 5.55
CA SER A 37 -9.57 6.92 5.89
C SER A 37 -9.98 6.16 4.64
N GLY A 38 -9.96 4.83 4.70
CA GLY A 38 -10.30 3.95 3.58
C GLY A 38 -9.17 3.71 2.56
N ALA A 39 -8.11 4.52 2.52
CA ALA A 39 -7.01 4.43 1.55
C ALA A 39 -5.99 3.33 1.87
N HIS A 40 -6.48 2.12 2.17
CA HIS A 40 -5.66 1.03 2.68
C HIS A 40 -4.65 0.53 1.66
N SER A 41 -3.48 0.09 2.13
CA SER A 41 -2.51 -0.70 1.37
C SER A 41 -2.51 -2.12 1.92
N LEU A 42 -2.94 -3.10 1.13
CA LEU A 42 -3.26 -4.45 1.61
C LEU A 42 -2.70 -5.54 0.68
N TYR A 43 -2.54 -6.74 1.25
CA TYR A 43 -2.05 -7.95 0.56
C TYR A 43 -0.75 -7.71 -0.23
N PRO A 44 0.32 -7.26 0.45
CA PRO A 44 1.60 -7.06 -0.21
C PRO A 44 2.18 -8.40 -0.69
N GLN A 45 2.91 -8.35 -1.80
CA GLN A 45 3.78 -9.41 -2.29
C GLN A 45 5.11 -8.81 -2.73
N TRP A 46 6.21 -9.41 -2.29
CA TRP A 46 7.55 -9.02 -2.71
C TRP A 46 7.86 -9.57 -4.10
N SER A 47 8.62 -8.81 -4.89
CA SER A 47 9.24 -9.34 -6.09
C SER A 47 10.30 -10.38 -5.73
N PRO A 48 10.60 -11.36 -6.61
CA PRO A 48 11.60 -12.39 -6.33
C PRO A 48 13.01 -11.85 -6.03
N ASP A 49 13.37 -10.72 -6.63
CA ASP A 49 14.64 -10.01 -6.40
C ASP A 49 14.61 -9.10 -5.15
N GLY A 50 13.49 -9.02 -4.45
CA GLY A 50 13.29 -8.17 -3.27
C GLY A 50 13.33 -6.67 -3.55
N SER A 51 13.35 -6.22 -4.81
CA SER A 51 13.48 -4.80 -5.16
C SER A 51 12.17 -4.03 -5.10
N LYS A 52 11.03 -4.71 -5.18
CA LYS A 52 9.70 -4.13 -5.34
C LYS A 52 8.66 -4.89 -4.53
N ILE A 53 7.56 -4.20 -4.25
CA ILE A 53 6.37 -4.79 -3.66
C ILE A 53 5.16 -4.39 -4.50
N VAL A 54 4.26 -5.34 -4.73
CA VAL A 54 2.92 -5.08 -5.26
C VAL A 54 1.89 -5.28 -4.16
N PHE A 55 0.83 -4.48 -4.19
CA PHE A 55 -0.26 -4.50 -3.22
C PHE A 55 -1.50 -3.92 -3.86
N HIS A 56 -2.69 -4.09 -3.26
CA HIS A 56 -3.85 -3.35 -3.70
C HIS A 56 -4.16 -2.16 -2.78
N SER A 57 -4.66 -1.08 -3.38
CA SER A 57 -5.08 0.12 -2.67
C SER A 57 -6.20 0.83 -3.39
N SER A 58 -7.11 1.39 -2.60
CA SER A 58 -8.22 2.27 -3.01
C SER A 58 -7.81 3.74 -3.03
N ARG A 59 -6.51 4.06 -2.87
CA ARG A 59 -6.01 5.43 -3.05
C ARG A 59 -6.16 5.89 -4.50
N LYS A 60 -6.22 7.20 -4.69
CA LYS A 60 -6.41 7.86 -5.98
C LYS A 60 -5.23 7.58 -6.90
N LEU A 61 -5.51 7.36 -8.18
CA LEU A 61 -4.53 6.97 -9.20
C LEU A 61 -3.43 8.00 -9.46
N ASP A 62 -3.58 9.23 -8.98
CA ASP A 62 -2.52 10.26 -9.03
C ASP A 62 -1.44 10.09 -7.94
N GLY A 63 -1.56 9.06 -7.10
CA GLY A 63 -0.61 8.74 -6.03
C GLY A 63 -0.90 9.46 -4.72
N SER A 64 -1.85 10.41 -4.71
CA SER A 64 -2.33 11.02 -3.48
C SER A 64 -3.08 10.01 -2.61
N ASP A 65 -3.12 10.28 -1.31
CA ASP A 65 -3.82 9.43 -0.35
C ASP A 65 -5.34 9.57 -0.41
N ALA A 66 -5.91 10.47 -1.22
CA ALA A 66 -7.35 10.57 -1.39
C ALA A 66 -7.94 9.25 -1.90
N LEU A 67 -9.23 8.99 -1.67
CA LEU A 67 -9.87 7.80 -2.22
C LEU A 67 -10.01 7.90 -3.73
N ASN A 68 -9.85 6.77 -4.40
CA ASN A 68 -10.17 6.58 -5.80
C ASN A 68 -11.69 6.70 -6.02
N THR A 69 -12.09 7.01 -7.26
CA THR A 69 -13.50 7.05 -7.65
C THR A 69 -14.20 5.74 -7.30
N ASN A 70 -15.40 5.83 -6.72
CA ASN A 70 -16.19 4.69 -6.24
C ASN A 70 -15.50 3.79 -5.19
N GLY A 71 -14.37 4.23 -4.62
CA GLY A 71 -13.58 3.40 -3.69
C GLY A 71 -12.89 2.21 -4.35
N THR A 72 -12.79 2.19 -5.68
CA THR A 72 -12.29 1.04 -6.43
C THR A 72 -10.82 0.76 -6.12
N PHE A 73 -10.50 -0.49 -5.80
CA PHE A 73 -9.15 -0.96 -5.56
C PHE A 73 -8.38 -1.17 -6.86
N ASN A 74 -7.13 -0.75 -6.85
CA ASN A 74 -6.18 -0.95 -7.94
C ASN A 74 -4.93 -1.64 -7.42
N ILE A 75 -4.18 -2.29 -8.31
CA ILE A 75 -2.85 -2.79 -7.99
C ILE A 75 -1.87 -1.63 -8.06
N TRP A 76 -1.06 -1.50 -7.03
CA TRP A 76 0.00 -0.52 -6.88
C TRP A 76 1.33 -1.23 -6.71
N ARG A 77 2.40 -0.55 -7.12
CA ARG A 77 3.77 -0.96 -6.87
C ARG A 77 4.51 0.13 -6.11
N VAL A 78 5.37 -0.29 -5.20
CA VAL A 78 6.36 0.57 -4.53
C VAL A 78 7.72 -0.14 -4.54
N ASN A 79 8.80 0.64 -4.54
CA ASN A 79 10.15 0.09 -4.35
C ASN A 79 10.33 -0.39 -2.91
N ALA A 80 11.28 -1.30 -2.70
CA ALA A 80 11.62 -1.84 -1.38
C ALA A 80 11.99 -0.77 -0.34
N ASP A 81 12.45 0.40 -0.78
CA ASP A 81 12.82 1.55 0.04
C ASP A 81 11.66 2.52 0.32
N GLY A 82 10.44 2.23 -0.18
CA GLY A 82 9.25 3.06 -0.01
C GLY A 82 9.08 4.15 -1.08
N THR A 83 10.00 4.26 -2.04
CA THR A 83 9.91 5.24 -3.14
C THR A 83 9.17 4.68 -4.36
N GLY A 84 8.90 5.54 -5.34
CA GLY A 84 8.43 5.08 -6.66
C GLY A 84 7.02 4.50 -6.66
N LEU A 85 6.16 4.96 -5.76
CA LEU A 85 4.75 4.57 -5.72
C LEU A 85 4.07 4.86 -7.06
N THR A 86 3.48 3.83 -7.67
CA THR A 86 2.80 3.96 -8.97
C THR A 86 1.67 2.94 -9.12
N PRO A 87 0.52 3.32 -9.71
CA PRO A 87 -0.53 2.36 -10.01
C PRO A 87 -0.15 1.50 -11.22
N LEU A 88 -0.49 0.21 -11.17
CA LEU A 88 -0.34 -0.74 -12.28
C LEU A 88 -1.67 -1.01 -13.00
N THR A 89 -2.80 -0.71 -12.36
CA THR A 89 -4.15 -0.77 -12.93
C THR A 89 -4.87 0.56 -12.72
N ASN A 90 -5.93 0.83 -13.50
CA ASN A 90 -6.61 2.13 -13.54
C ASN A 90 -8.15 2.04 -13.47
N ALA A 91 -8.67 1.08 -12.72
CA ALA A 91 -10.09 0.88 -12.54
C ALA A 91 -10.75 2.06 -11.79
N THR A 92 -11.86 2.57 -12.35
CA THR A 92 -12.66 3.67 -11.81
C THR A 92 -14.16 3.36 -11.75
N ALA A 93 -14.61 2.31 -12.43
CA ALA A 93 -15.99 1.86 -12.41
C ALA A 93 -16.31 1.09 -11.12
N SER A 94 -17.55 1.21 -10.65
CA SER A 94 -18.04 0.43 -9.52
C SER A 94 -17.92 -1.08 -9.79
N GLY A 95 -17.32 -1.82 -8.86
CA GLY A 95 -17.11 -3.27 -8.96
C GLY A 95 -15.96 -3.71 -9.87
N ALA A 96 -15.19 -2.78 -10.46
CA ALA A 96 -14.05 -3.09 -11.34
C ALA A 96 -12.74 -3.30 -10.56
N ASP A 97 -12.83 -3.75 -9.31
CA ASP A 97 -11.68 -3.85 -8.41
C ASP A 97 -10.60 -4.81 -8.91
N SER A 98 -9.34 -4.43 -8.68
CA SER A 98 -8.17 -5.31 -8.84
C SER A 98 -7.65 -5.71 -7.46
N PHE A 99 -7.74 -7.01 -7.15
CA PHE A 99 -7.35 -7.57 -5.85
C PHE A 99 -6.23 -8.61 -5.98
N TYR A 100 -5.65 -8.96 -4.83
CA TYR A 100 -4.68 -10.07 -4.65
C TYR A 100 -3.57 -10.15 -5.72
N PRO A 101 -2.75 -9.09 -5.88
CA PRO A 101 -1.68 -9.12 -6.86
C PRO A 101 -0.65 -10.20 -6.52
N GLN A 102 0.01 -10.74 -7.54
CA GLN A 102 1.10 -11.71 -7.42
C GLN A 102 2.18 -11.36 -8.45
N PHE A 103 3.44 -11.69 -8.14
CA PHE A 103 4.49 -11.73 -9.15
C PHE A 103 4.45 -13.10 -9.86
N SER A 104 4.68 -13.11 -11.17
CA SER A 104 4.91 -14.36 -11.88
C SER A 104 6.32 -14.88 -11.60
N HIS A 105 6.44 -16.20 -11.43
CA HIS A 105 7.71 -16.92 -11.26
C HIS A 105 8.19 -17.53 -12.58
#